data_AF-A0A318AT67-F1
#
_entry.id   AF-A0A318AT67-F1
#
_cell.length_a   1.000
_cell.length_b   1.000
_cell.length_c   1.000
_cell.angle_alpha   90.00
_cell.angle_beta   90.00
_cell.angle_gamma   90.00
#
_symmetry.space_group_name_H-M   'P 1'
#
loop_
_entity.id
_entity.type
_entity.pdbx_description
1 polymer ?
#
loop_
_entity_poly.entity_id
_entity_poly.type
_entity_poly.pdbx_seq_one_letter_code
_entity_poly.pdbx_strand_id
1 'polypeptide(L)'
;AADQAAGEARERRAALVARLDGARERFAEIASNIRESARMEPEALGRHLAGEAVAVPKDAAGVEAHLFALERERDAIGAVNLRAEEEAQEYAGRLETMRIERADLSGAVAKLRDGIEELNAEGRERLLAAFDVINGHFQTLFQALFGGGQAELRLIESDDPLEAGLEIFACPPGKRLASMSLMSGGEQALTASALIFGVFLANPAPICVLDEVDAPLDDANVDRYCNMLDEMRRRTLTRFIAITHNPVTMSRMDRLFGVTMSERGVSQLVSVDLSTAEELVAAQ
;
A
#
# COMPACT_ATOMS: atom_id res chain seq x y z
N ALA A 1 -51.42 88.25 -64.12
CA ALA A 1 -51.87 87.29 -63.08
C ALA A 1 -51.66 85.83 -63.54
N ALA A 2 -52.27 85.39 -64.64
CA ALA A 2 -52.14 84.00 -65.13
C ALA A 2 -50.69 83.61 -65.51
N ASP A 3 -49.95 84.48 -66.21
CA ASP A 3 -48.56 84.21 -66.60
C ASP A 3 -47.60 84.14 -65.40
N GLN A 4 -47.88 84.92 -64.36
CA GLN A 4 -47.09 84.95 -63.13
C GLN A 4 -47.28 83.65 -62.33
N ALA A 5 -48.54 83.18 -62.20
CA ALA A 5 -48.86 81.89 -61.59
C ALA A 5 -48.28 80.70 -62.38
N ALA A 6 -48.25 80.78 -63.72
CA ALA A 6 -47.62 79.76 -64.57
C ALA A 6 -46.09 79.75 -64.41
N GLY A 7 -45.46 80.91 -64.22
CA GLY A 7 -44.03 81.04 -63.89
C GLY A 7 -43.69 80.36 -62.56
N GLU A 8 -44.39 80.71 -61.49
CA GLU A 8 -44.19 80.11 -60.15
C GLU A 8 -44.42 78.60 -60.12
N ALA A 9 -45.38 78.08 -60.91
CA ALA A 9 -45.62 76.65 -61.02
C ALA A 9 -44.46 75.91 -61.72
N ARG A 10 -43.86 76.52 -62.76
CA ARG A 10 -42.67 75.96 -63.43
C ARG A 10 -41.46 75.96 -62.51
N GLU A 11 -41.26 77.03 -61.75
CA GLU A 11 -40.15 77.14 -60.80
C GLU A 11 -40.29 76.13 -59.65
N ARG A 12 -41.49 75.98 -59.07
CA ARG A 12 -41.78 74.92 -58.09
C ARG A 12 -41.54 73.52 -58.66
N ARG A 13 -41.95 73.27 -59.90
CA ARG A 13 -41.69 71.98 -60.57
C ARG A 13 -40.19 71.74 -60.75
N ALA A 14 -39.44 72.74 -61.20
CA ALA A 14 -37.99 72.65 -61.36
C ALA A 14 -37.28 72.36 -60.02
N ALA A 15 -37.69 73.03 -58.95
CA ALA A 15 -37.15 72.80 -57.61
C ALA A 15 -37.46 71.38 -57.08
N LEU A 16 -38.67 70.89 -57.31
CA LEU A 16 -39.06 69.51 -56.94
C LEU A 16 -38.29 68.46 -57.75
N VAL A 17 -38.07 68.70 -59.04
CA VAL A 17 -37.26 67.82 -59.89
C VAL A 17 -35.81 67.79 -59.41
N ALA A 18 -35.20 68.94 -59.17
CA ALA A 18 -33.83 69.01 -58.65
C ALA A 18 -33.70 68.28 -57.29
N ARG A 19 -34.70 68.40 -56.41
CA ARG A 19 -34.73 67.69 -55.13
C ARG A 19 -34.85 66.18 -55.30
N LEU A 20 -35.68 65.73 -56.27
CA LEU A 20 -35.83 64.31 -56.59
C LEU A 20 -34.53 63.73 -57.14
N ASP A 21 -33.87 64.45 -58.06
CA ASP A 21 -32.63 64.00 -58.68
C ASP A 21 -31.50 63.92 -57.63
N GLY A 22 -31.36 64.94 -56.78
CA GLY A 22 -30.41 64.88 -55.65
C GLY A 22 -30.73 63.77 -54.64
N ALA A 23 -32.00 63.37 -54.48
CA ALA A 23 -32.35 62.24 -53.63
C ALA A 23 -31.99 60.89 -54.27
N ARG A 24 -32.12 60.77 -55.61
CA ARG A 24 -31.71 59.59 -56.38
C ARG A 24 -30.21 59.38 -56.36
N GLU A 25 -29.43 60.45 -56.52
CA GLU A 25 -27.97 60.39 -56.44
C GLU A 25 -27.51 59.91 -55.06
N ARG A 26 -28.03 60.51 -53.98
CA ARG A 26 -27.73 60.06 -52.61
C ARG A 26 -28.13 58.60 -52.37
N PHE A 27 -29.29 58.18 -52.88
CA PHE A 27 -29.70 56.78 -52.76
C PHE A 27 -28.73 55.84 -53.47
N ALA A 28 -28.27 56.19 -54.68
CA ALA A 28 -27.30 55.40 -55.43
C ALA A 28 -25.94 55.32 -54.72
N GLU A 29 -25.48 56.42 -54.13
CA GLU A 29 -24.25 56.46 -53.34
C GLU A 29 -24.33 55.55 -52.12
N ILE A 30 -25.40 55.67 -51.31
CA ILE A 30 -25.64 54.82 -50.14
C ILE A 30 -25.70 53.35 -50.54
N ALA A 31 -26.43 53.03 -51.62
CA ALA A 31 -26.53 51.66 -52.13
C ALA A 31 -25.19 51.11 -52.62
N SER A 32 -24.29 51.96 -53.14
CA SER A 32 -22.92 51.56 -53.50
C SER A 32 -22.09 51.24 -52.27
N ASN A 33 -22.10 52.11 -51.26
CA ASN A 33 -21.33 51.92 -50.01
C ASN A 33 -21.76 50.64 -49.27
N ILE A 34 -23.07 50.35 -49.26
CA ILE A 34 -23.61 49.11 -48.68
C ILE A 34 -23.05 47.88 -49.40
N ARG A 35 -23.05 47.88 -50.74
CA ARG A 35 -22.55 46.75 -51.53
C ARG A 35 -21.05 46.54 -51.34
N GLU A 36 -20.27 47.61 -51.19
CA GLU A 36 -18.83 47.51 -50.93
C GLU A 36 -18.54 46.97 -49.53
N SER A 37 -19.21 47.50 -48.51
CA SER A 37 -18.93 47.19 -47.10
C SER A 37 -19.53 45.86 -46.66
N ALA A 38 -20.81 45.62 -46.97
CA ALA A 38 -21.55 44.44 -46.52
C ALA A 38 -21.56 43.30 -47.56
N ARG A 39 -21.05 43.53 -48.78
CA ARG A 39 -21.04 42.57 -49.89
C ARG A 39 -22.41 41.98 -50.23
N MET A 40 -23.46 42.77 -50.06
CA MET A 40 -24.85 42.38 -50.31
C MET A 40 -25.71 43.56 -50.77
N GLU A 41 -26.86 43.27 -51.38
CA GLU A 41 -27.82 44.29 -51.83
C GLU A 41 -28.54 44.97 -50.65
N PRO A 42 -28.93 46.26 -50.75
CA PRO A 42 -29.56 46.99 -49.65
C PRO A 42 -30.81 46.31 -49.06
N GLU A 43 -31.65 45.71 -49.91
CA GLU A 43 -32.83 44.96 -49.46
C GLU A 43 -32.48 43.63 -48.76
N ALA A 44 -31.37 43.02 -49.15
CA ALA A 44 -30.87 41.80 -48.51
C ALA A 44 -30.28 42.14 -47.14
N LEU A 45 -29.51 43.23 -47.02
CA LEU A 45 -29.02 43.75 -45.75
C LEU A 45 -30.19 44.09 -44.81
N GLY A 46 -31.22 44.76 -45.31
CA GLY A 46 -32.42 45.08 -44.51
C GLY A 46 -33.13 43.86 -43.94
N ARG A 47 -33.20 42.75 -44.71
CA ARG A 47 -33.77 41.48 -44.22
C ARG A 47 -32.85 40.75 -43.25
N HIS A 48 -31.54 40.76 -43.49
CA HIS A 48 -30.54 40.14 -42.62
C HIS A 48 -30.55 40.80 -41.22
N LEU A 49 -30.55 42.13 -41.18
CA LEU A 49 -30.62 42.91 -39.95
C LEU A 49 -31.94 42.68 -39.19
N ALA A 50 -33.04 42.39 -39.89
CA ALA A 50 -34.33 42.10 -39.26
C ALA A 50 -34.41 40.69 -38.65
N GLY A 51 -33.64 39.72 -39.16
CA GLY A 51 -33.64 38.33 -38.69
C GLY A 51 -32.75 38.07 -37.47
N GLU A 52 -31.67 38.85 -37.31
CA GLU A 52 -30.71 38.75 -36.20
C GLU A 52 -30.91 39.85 -35.14
N ALA A 53 -32.04 40.58 -35.20
CA ALA A 53 -32.22 41.81 -34.45
C ALA A 53 -32.24 41.61 -32.91
N VAL A 54 -31.08 41.81 -32.28
CA VAL A 54 -31.01 42.59 -31.04
C VAL A 54 -31.73 43.92 -31.33
N ALA A 55 -32.55 44.43 -30.41
CA ALA A 55 -33.37 45.61 -30.63
C ALA A 55 -32.52 46.86 -30.95
N VAL A 56 -32.16 47.07 -32.22
CA VAL A 56 -31.42 48.25 -32.68
C VAL A 56 -32.40 49.41 -32.78
N PRO A 57 -32.15 50.54 -32.09
CA PRO A 57 -33.03 51.71 -32.19
C PRO A 57 -33.15 52.22 -33.64
N LYS A 58 -34.32 52.75 -33.99
CA LYS A 58 -34.64 53.16 -35.38
C LYS A 58 -34.11 54.56 -35.74
N ASP A 59 -33.75 55.35 -34.74
CA ASP A 59 -33.26 56.71 -34.85
C ASP A 59 -31.73 56.76 -34.71
N ALA A 60 -31.08 57.69 -35.42
CA ALA A 60 -29.62 57.80 -35.45
C ALA A 60 -29.01 57.97 -34.04
N ALA A 61 -29.67 58.73 -33.17
CA ALA A 61 -29.24 58.92 -31.79
C ALA A 61 -29.32 57.64 -30.95
N GLY A 62 -30.36 56.83 -31.14
CA GLY A 62 -30.48 55.54 -30.48
C GLY A 62 -29.45 54.52 -30.96
N VAL A 63 -29.12 54.51 -32.26
CA VAL A 63 -28.07 53.64 -32.81
C VAL A 63 -26.70 53.97 -32.21
N GLU A 64 -26.36 55.26 -32.08
CA GLU A 64 -25.10 55.70 -31.44
C GLU A 64 -25.04 55.28 -29.96
N ALA A 65 -26.12 55.46 -29.21
CA ALA A 65 -26.20 55.03 -27.82
C ALA A 65 -26.07 53.51 -27.66
N HIS A 66 -26.66 52.74 -28.58
CA HIS A 66 -26.58 51.29 -28.58
C HIS A 66 -25.17 50.79 -28.93
N LEU A 67 -24.52 51.40 -29.93
CA LEU A 67 -23.12 51.11 -30.27
C LEU A 67 -22.20 51.39 -29.07
N PHE A 68 -22.35 52.54 -28.41
CA PHE A 68 -21.54 52.87 -27.23
C PHE A 68 -21.75 51.88 -26.06
N ALA A 69 -22.98 51.38 -25.88
CA ALA A 69 -23.27 50.36 -24.88
C ALA A 69 -22.58 49.03 -25.22
N LEU A 70 -22.65 48.57 -26.48
CA LEU A 70 -21.99 47.36 -26.95
C LEU A 70 -20.45 47.47 -26.90
N GLU A 71 -19.89 48.65 -27.20
CA GLU A 71 -18.46 48.91 -27.06
C GLU A 71 -18.01 48.85 -25.60
N ARG A 72 -18.77 49.44 -24.67
CA ARG A 72 -18.49 49.30 -23.23
C ARG A 72 -18.61 47.85 -22.75
N GLU A 73 -19.59 47.11 -23.25
CA GLU A 73 -19.78 45.70 -22.90
C GLU A 73 -18.62 44.84 -23.43
N ARG A 74 -18.18 45.07 -24.67
CA ARG A 74 -16.96 44.48 -25.24
C ARG A 74 -15.72 44.79 -24.41
N ASP A 75 -15.53 46.06 -24.05
CA ASP A 75 -14.35 46.49 -23.30
C ASP A 75 -14.35 45.93 -21.87
N ALA A 76 -15.54 45.69 -21.29
CA ALA A 76 -15.70 45.07 -19.97
C ALA A 76 -15.34 43.57 -19.93
N ILE A 77 -15.39 42.86 -21.06
CA ILE A 77 -14.97 41.44 -21.18
C ILE A 77 -13.45 41.30 -20.96
N GLY A 78 -12.69 42.39 -21.14
CA GLY A 78 -11.25 42.42 -20.93
C GLY A 78 -10.46 41.96 -22.16
N ALA A 79 -9.15 41.82 -22.01
CA ALA A 79 -8.26 41.46 -23.10
C ALA A 79 -8.50 40.01 -23.56
N VAL A 80 -8.63 39.81 -24.87
CA VAL A 80 -8.75 38.47 -25.48
C VAL A 80 -7.41 37.74 -25.38
N ASN A 81 -7.38 36.56 -24.77
CA ASN A 81 -6.21 35.70 -24.81
C ASN A 81 -6.15 34.98 -26.16
N LEU A 82 -5.32 35.51 -27.08
CA LEU A 82 -5.13 34.96 -28.43
C LEU A 82 -4.51 33.55 -28.42
N ARG A 83 -3.91 33.12 -27.31
CA ARG A 83 -3.30 31.79 -27.16
C ARG A 83 -4.21 30.79 -26.46
N ALA A 84 -5.42 31.18 -26.06
CA ALA A 84 -6.31 30.34 -25.26
C ALA A 84 -6.62 29.00 -25.94
N GLU A 85 -6.79 28.99 -27.27
CA GLU A 85 -7.09 27.76 -28.02
C GLU A 85 -5.90 26.80 -28.07
N GLU A 86 -4.68 27.31 -28.29
CA GLU A 86 -3.45 26.53 -28.27
C GLU A 86 -3.17 25.96 -26.87
N GLU A 87 -3.27 26.80 -25.83
CA GLU A 87 -3.07 26.39 -24.44
C GLU A 87 -4.12 25.36 -23.99
N ALA A 88 -5.38 25.53 -24.40
CA ALA A 88 -6.43 24.56 -24.09
C ALA A 88 -6.15 23.19 -24.72
N GLN A 89 -5.67 23.15 -25.96
CA GLN A 89 -5.30 21.90 -26.63
C GLN A 89 -4.09 21.23 -25.95
N GLU A 90 -3.07 22.02 -25.58
CA GLU A 90 -1.90 21.51 -24.85
C GLU A 90 -2.29 20.91 -23.49
N TYR A 91 -3.06 21.64 -22.69
CA TYR A 91 -3.50 21.17 -21.39
C TYR A 91 -4.44 19.97 -21.48
N ALA A 92 -5.32 19.92 -22.49
CA ALA A 92 -6.16 18.77 -22.75
C ALA A 92 -5.33 17.51 -23.05
N GLY A 93 -4.29 17.63 -23.89
CA GLY A 93 -3.37 16.53 -24.17
C GLY A 93 -2.64 16.05 -22.92
N ARG A 94 -2.10 16.99 -22.12
CA ARG A 94 -1.42 16.65 -20.86
C ARG A 94 -2.34 15.98 -19.84
N LEU A 95 -3.58 16.48 -19.72
CA LEU A 95 -4.59 15.91 -18.85
C LEU A 95 -4.95 14.47 -19.26
N GLU A 96 -5.05 14.20 -20.56
CA GLU A 96 -5.34 12.86 -21.05
C GLU A 96 -4.20 11.88 -20.73
N THR A 97 -2.94 12.29 -20.95
CA THR A 97 -1.77 11.48 -20.55
C THR A 97 -1.79 11.18 -19.05
N MET A 98 -2.01 12.21 -18.21
CA MET A 98 -2.08 12.02 -16.74
C MET A 98 -3.24 11.09 -16.33
N ARG A 99 -4.36 11.11 -17.05
CA ARG A 99 -5.50 10.21 -16.79
C ARG A 99 -5.14 8.75 -17.09
N ILE A 100 -4.46 8.52 -18.21
CA ILE A 100 -3.99 7.18 -18.60
C ILE A 100 -2.99 6.66 -17.57
N GLU A 101 -1.97 7.46 -17.22
CA GLU A 101 -0.96 7.09 -16.22
C GLU A 101 -1.60 6.80 -14.85
N ARG A 102 -2.56 7.63 -14.42
CA ARG A 102 -3.29 7.39 -13.16
C ARG A 102 -4.10 6.10 -13.21
N ALA A 103 -4.74 5.80 -14.33
CA ALA A 103 -5.52 4.57 -14.48
C ALA A 103 -4.62 3.34 -14.43
N ASP A 104 -3.47 3.38 -15.10
CA ASP A 104 -2.47 2.31 -15.06
C ASP A 104 -1.91 2.11 -13.64
N LEU A 105 -1.52 3.19 -12.95
CA LEU A 105 -1.04 3.12 -11.58
C LEU A 105 -2.11 2.57 -10.63
N SER A 106 -3.37 2.98 -10.79
CA SER A 106 -4.48 2.47 -9.97
C SER A 106 -4.70 0.97 -10.21
N GLY A 107 -4.58 0.51 -11.47
CA GLY A 107 -4.64 -0.89 -11.83
C GLY A 107 -3.46 -1.71 -11.25
N ALA A 108 -2.26 -1.14 -11.26
CA ALA A 108 -1.09 -1.76 -10.64
C ALA A 108 -1.25 -1.90 -9.12
N VAL A 109 -1.76 -0.86 -8.45
CA VAL A 109 -2.06 -0.91 -7.00
C VAL A 109 -3.09 -1.98 -6.68
N ALA A 110 -4.15 -2.12 -7.49
CA ALA A 110 -5.14 -3.18 -7.29
C ALA A 110 -4.50 -4.58 -7.40
N LYS A 111 -3.72 -4.84 -8.46
CA LYS A 111 -3.01 -6.11 -8.64
C LYS A 111 -2.06 -6.44 -7.49
N LEU A 112 -1.36 -5.43 -6.97
CA LEU A 112 -0.46 -5.63 -5.83
C LEU A 112 -1.23 -5.98 -4.56
N ARG A 113 -2.40 -5.35 -4.34
CA ARG A 113 -3.27 -5.69 -3.20
C ARG A 113 -3.81 -7.11 -3.30
N ASP A 114 -4.28 -7.51 -4.48
CA ASP A 114 -4.75 -8.88 -4.72
C ASP A 114 -3.63 -9.90 -4.44
N GLY A 115 -2.41 -9.62 -4.89
CA GLY A 115 -1.25 -10.48 -4.61
C GLY A 115 -0.86 -10.53 -3.12
N ILE A 116 -1.01 -9.42 -2.38
CA ILE A 116 -0.80 -9.41 -0.93
C ILE A 116 -1.87 -10.25 -0.23
N GLU A 117 -3.13 -10.17 -0.65
CA GLU A 117 -4.22 -10.96 -0.07
C GLU A 117 -4.00 -12.46 -0.28
N GLU A 118 -3.57 -12.86 -1.48
CA GLU A 118 -3.23 -14.26 -1.79
C GLU A 118 -2.05 -14.76 -0.92
N LEU A 119 -0.97 -13.98 -0.82
CA LEU A 119 0.17 -14.31 0.04
C LEU A 119 -0.20 -14.38 1.52
N ASN A 120 -1.07 -13.50 1.99
CA ASN A 120 -1.55 -13.52 3.38
C ASN A 120 -2.43 -14.74 3.64
N ALA A 121 -3.25 -15.17 2.69
CA ALA A 121 -4.05 -16.39 2.82
C ALA A 121 -3.15 -17.63 2.94
N GLU A 122 -2.16 -17.76 2.05
CA GLU A 122 -1.18 -18.84 2.10
C GLU A 122 -0.34 -18.79 3.40
N GLY A 123 0.05 -17.58 3.82
CA GLY A 123 0.79 -17.35 5.05
C GLY A 123 0.04 -17.81 6.29
N ARG A 124 -1.28 -17.50 6.39
CA ARG A 124 -2.14 -17.96 7.49
C ARG A 124 -2.21 -19.47 7.57
N GLU A 125 -2.45 -20.14 6.44
CA GLU A 125 -2.55 -21.60 6.40
C GLU A 125 -1.23 -22.26 6.84
N ARG A 126 -0.10 -21.80 6.31
CA ARG A 126 1.22 -22.31 6.68
C ARG A 126 1.56 -22.05 8.14
N LEU A 127 1.22 -20.87 8.67
CA LEU A 127 1.46 -20.52 10.06
C LEU A 127 0.65 -21.41 11.01
N LEU A 128 -0.65 -21.59 10.75
CA LEU A 128 -1.51 -22.45 11.56
C LEU A 128 -1.04 -23.90 11.53
N ALA A 129 -0.70 -24.42 10.34
CA ALA A 129 -0.17 -25.77 10.21
C ALA A 129 1.14 -25.96 11.01
N ALA A 130 2.05 -25.00 10.94
CA ALA A 130 3.28 -25.03 11.72
C ALA A 130 3.01 -24.92 13.23
N PHE A 131 2.08 -24.04 13.62
CA PHE A 131 1.67 -23.86 15.02
C PHE A 131 1.13 -25.16 15.62
N ASP A 132 0.24 -25.86 14.92
CA ASP A 132 -0.34 -27.12 15.41
C ASP A 132 0.73 -28.21 15.59
N VAL A 133 1.66 -28.31 14.65
CA VAL A 133 2.80 -29.25 14.73
C VAL A 133 3.68 -28.93 15.94
N ILE A 134 4.06 -27.66 16.11
CA ILE A 134 4.90 -27.20 17.22
C ILE A 134 4.18 -27.41 18.56
N ASN A 135 2.89 -27.08 18.65
CA ASN A 135 2.09 -27.26 19.86
C ASN A 135 2.01 -28.74 20.26
N GLY A 136 1.83 -29.65 19.29
CA GLY A 136 1.84 -31.10 19.54
C GLY A 136 3.20 -31.62 20.05
N HIS A 137 4.30 -31.16 19.45
CA HIS A 137 5.65 -31.49 19.93
C HIS A 137 5.91 -30.94 21.33
N PHE A 138 5.56 -29.68 21.58
CA PHE A 138 5.69 -29.03 22.87
C PHE A 138 4.91 -29.77 23.97
N GLN A 139 3.65 -30.13 23.72
CA GLN A 139 2.84 -30.95 24.63
C GLN A 139 3.52 -32.26 25.01
N THR A 140 4.04 -32.97 24.01
CA THR A 140 4.65 -34.28 24.21
C THR A 140 5.96 -34.18 25.00
N LEU A 141 6.82 -33.20 24.65
CA LEU A 141 8.08 -32.98 25.35
C LEU A 141 7.86 -32.49 26.77
N PHE A 142 6.89 -31.60 26.99
CA PHE A 142 6.53 -31.13 28.34
C PHE A 142 6.09 -32.29 29.24
N GLN A 143 5.23 -33.17 28.74
CA GLN A 143 4.80 -34.36 29.49
C GLN A 143 5.96 -35.29 29.82
N ALA A 144 6.89 -35.51 28.88
CA ALA A 144 8.08 -36.32 29.12
C ALA A 144 8.99 -35.69 30.18
N LEU A 145 9.18 -34.37 30.14
CA LEU A 145 10.04 -33.62 31.04
C LEU A 145 9.53 -33.65 32.50
N PHE A 146 8.23 -33.44 32.70
CA PHE A 146 7.63 -33.38 34.03
C PHE A 146 7.04 -34.71 34.53
N GLY A 147 7.06 -35.77 33.70
CA GLY A 147 6.45 -37.07 34.02
C GLY A 147 4.92 -37.00 34.12
N GLY A 148 4.30 -36.04 33.41
CA GLY A 148 2.89 -35.70 33.48
C GLY A 148 2.64 -34.21 33.31
N GLY A 149 1.41 -33.76 33.59
CA GLY A 149 1.00 -32.37 33.37
C GLY A 149 0.55 -32.10 31.94
N GLN A 150 0.20 -30.84 31.67
CA GLN A 150 -0.29 -30.38 30.37
C GLN A 150 0.30 -29.00 30.09
N ALA A 151 0.68 -28.74 28.85
CA ALA A 151 1.07 -27.41 28.39
C ALA A 151 0.51 -27.18 27.00
N GLU A 152 0.18 -25.95 26.67
CA GLU A 152 -0.37 -25.59 25.36
C GLU A 152 0.07 -24.19 24.97
N LEU A 153 0.22 -24.00 23.66
CA LEU A 153 0.38 -22.69 23.06
C LEU A 153 -1.02 -22.16 22.71
N ARG A 154 -1.27 -20.89 22.99
CA ARG A 154 -2.50 -20.21 22.56
C ARG A 154 -2.19 -18.89 21.88
N LEU A 155 -2.89 -18.64 20.78
CA LEU A 155 -2.93 -17.35 20.12
C LEU A 155 -3.86 -16.42 20.91
N ILE A 156 -3.41 -15.21 21.19
CA ILE A 156 -4.13 -14.19 21.98
C ILE A 156 -4.19 -12.86 21.20
N GLU A 157 -5.00 -11.92 21.69
CA GLU A 157 -5.11 -10.52 21.20
C GLU A 157 -5.81 -10.30 19.85
N SER A 158 -5.77 -11.26 18.92
CA SER A 158 -6.44 -11.16 17.61
C SER A 158 -6.95 -12.52 17.13
N ASP A 159 -8.03 -12.49 16.33
CA ASP A 159 -8.51 -13.66 15.59
C ASP A 159 -7.66 -13.95 14.34
N ASP A 160 -6.88 -12.96 13.87
CA ASP A 160 -5.94 -13.14 12.76
C ASP A 160 -4.63 -13.76 13.27
N PRO A 161 -4.25 -14.97 12.84
CA PRO A 161 -3.00 -15.61 13.25
C PRO A 161 -1.75 -14.79 12.93
N LEU A 162 -1.78 -13.91 11.91
CA LEU A 162 -0.65 -13.07 11.53
C LEU A 162 -0.45 -11.87 12.47
N GLU A 163 -1.49 -11.46 13.19
CA GLU A 163 -1.46 -10.32 14.12
C GLU A 163 -1.55 -10.75 15.59
N ALA A 164 -1.88 -12.02 15.85
CA ALA A 164 -2.05 -12.55 17.19
C ALA A 164 -0.72 -12.66 17.95
N GLY A 165 -0.77 -12.33 19.24
CA GLY A 165 0.27 -12.66 20.19
C GLY A 165 0.28 -14.17 20.51
N LEU A 166 1.39 -14.66 21.05
CA LEU A 166 1.52 -16.06 21.48
C LEU A 166 1.78 -16.12 22.99
N GLU A 167 0.91 -16.85 23.71
CA GLU A 167 1.06 -17.09 25.13
C GLU A 167 1.20 -18.58 25.43
N ILE A 168 2.07 -18.89 26.40
CA ILE A 168 2.37 -20.25 26.83
C ILE A 168 1.61 -20.51 28.13
N PHE A 169 0.74 -21.51 28.10
CA PHE A 169 0.04 -22.00 29.28
C PHE A 169 0.62 -23.36 29.67
N ALA A 170 0.99 -23.51 30.94
CA ALA A 170 1.56 -24.75 31.44
C ALA A 170 0.96 -25.12 32.80
N CYS A 171 0.82 -26.42 33.02
CA CYS A 171 0.27 -27.04 34.21
C CYS A 171 1.16 -28.23 34.60
N PRO A 172 2.20 -28.01 35.42
CA PRO A 172 2.98 -29.09 36.00
C PRO A 172 2.09 -30.03 36.83
N PRO A 173 2.50 -31.30 37.02
CA PRO A 173 1.72 -32.25 37.80
C PRO A 173 1.44 -31.74 39.22
N GLY A 174 0.16 -31.70 39.60
CA GLY A 174 -0.29 -31.22 40.92
C GLY A 174 -0.48 -29.71 41.06
N LYS A 175 -0.26 -28.91 40.00
CA LYS A 175 -0.53 -27.46 39.98
C LYS A 175 -1.75 -27.13 39.10
N ARG A 176 -2.15 -25.86 39.08
CA ARG A 176 -3.19 -25.34 38.19
C ARG A 176 -2.55 -24.76 36.93
N LEU A 177 -3.32 -24.70 35.85
CA LEU A 177 -2.93 -24.03 34.60
C LEU A 177 -2.63 -22.56 34.89
N ALA A 178 -1.42 -22.12 34.52
CA ALA A 178 -0.98 -20.74 34.68
C ALA A 178 -0.17 -20.30 33.45
N SER A 179 -0.12 -18.98 33.23
CA SER A 179 0.82 -18.38 32.28
C SER A 179 2.25 -18.63 32.75
N MET A 180 3.19 -18.82 31.81
CA MET A 180 4.60 -19.06 32.09
C MET A 180 5.20 -18.02 33.05
N SER A 181 4.75 -16.76 32.96
CA SER A 181 5.19 -15.65 33.83
C SER A 181 4.98 -15.89 35.33
N LEU A 182 4.06 -16.78 35.70
CA LEU A 182 3.70 -17.09 37.10
C LEU A 182 4.40 -18.34 37.66
N MET A 183 5.24 -19.01 36.87
CA MET A 183 5.93 -20.24 37.27
C MET A 183 7.23 -19.97 38.05
N SER A 184 7.76 -20.99 38.75
CA SER A 184 9.09 -20.91 39.38
C SER A 184 10.20 -20.78 38.33
N GLY A 185 11.30 -20.09 38.64
CA GLY A 185 12.40 -19.87 37.68
C GLY A 185 12.96 -21.15 37.03
N GLY A 186 13.10 -22.24 37.80
CA GLY A 186 13.52 -23.54 37.25
C GLY A 186 12.46 -24.18 36.34
N GLU A 187 11.18 -24.04 36.69
CA GLU A 187 10.07 -24.53 35.86
C GLU A 187 9.92 -23.69 34.57
N GLN A 188 10.16 -22.38 34.64
CA GLN A 188 10.18 -21.49 33.49
C GLN A 188 11.29 -21.88 32.53
N ALA A 189 12.52 -22.08 33.03
CA ALA A 189 13.65 -22.50 32.20
C ALA A 189 13.37 -23.83 31.49
N LEU A 190 12.86 -24.82 32.22
CA LEU A 190 12.48 -26.12 31.66
C LEU A 190 11.35 -26.04 30.63
N THR A 191 10.32 -25.23 30.90
CA THR A 191 9.19 -25.04 29.97
C THR A 191 9.65 -24.35 28.69
N ALA A 192 10.51 -23.33 28.80
CA ALA A 192 11.10 -22.65 27.66
C ALA A 192 11.98 -23.59 26.83
N SER A 193 12.81 -24.40 27.49
CA SER A 193 13.61 -25.44 26.81
C SER A 193 12.71 -26.42 26.05
N ALA A 194 11.64 -26.92 26.67
CA ALA A 194 10.69 -27.81 25.99
C ALA A 194 10.07 -27.19 24.73
N LEU A 195 9.78 -25.88 24.75
CA LEU A 195 9.29 -25.17 23.57
C LEU A 195 10.36 -25.05 22.48
N ILE A 196 11.59 -24.64 22.84
CA ILE A 196 12.71 -24.53 21.89
C ILE A 196 12.95 -25.87 21.19
N PHE A 197 12.96 -26.96 21.97
CA PHE A 197 13.10 -28.31 21.42
C PHE A 197 11.87 -28.77 20.63
N GLY A 198 10.66 -28.34 21.02
CA GLY A 198 9.44 -28.60 20.26
C GLY A 198 9.47 -27.96 18.86
N VAL A 199 9.96 -26.72 18.78
CA VAL A 199 10.21 -26.03 17.50
C VAL A 199 11.29 -26.76 16.70
N PHE A 200 12.36 -27.20 17.36
CA PHE A 200 13.43 -27.96 16.71
C PHE A 200 12.94 -29.28 16.10
N LEU A 201 12.00 -29.98 16.74
CA LEU A 201 11.42 -31.22 16.21
C LEU A 201 10.57 -31.00 14.94
N ALA A 202 9.98 -29.82 14.77
CA ALA A 202 9.21 -29.50 13.57
C ALA A 202 10.08 -29.46 12.30
N ASN A 203 11.36 -29.10 12.45
CA ASN A 203 12.35 -29.16 11.36
C ASN A 203 13.73 -29.58 11.91
N PRO A 204 13.97 -30.89 12.09
CA PRO A 204 15.15 -31.37 12.80
C PRO A 204 16.42 -31.15 11.99
N ALA A 205 17.38 -30.43 12.58
CA ALA A 205 18.71 -30.28 12.00
C ALA A 205 19.55 -31.55 12.21
N PRO A 206 20.53 -31.84 11.33
CA PRO A 206 21.41 -33.00 11.48
C PRO A 206 22.33 -32.90 12.71
N ILE A 207 22.65 -31.69 13.16
CA ILE A 207 23.50 -31.41 14.33
C ILE A 207 22.84 -30.33 15.18
N CYS A 208 22.79 -30.53 16.50
CA CYS A 208 22.33 -29.57 17.48
C CYS A 208 23.45 -29.34 18.52
N VAL A 209 23.83 -28.09 18.76
CA VAL A 209 24.84 -27.71 19.75
C VAL A 209 24.15 -26.98 20.90
N LEU A 210 24.39 -27.44 22.13
CA LEU A 210 23.79 -26.95 23.35
C LEU A 210 24.91 -26.47 24.26
N ASP A 211 24.95 -25.17 24.55
CA ASP A 211 26.02 -24.56 25.35
C ASP A 211 25.50 -24.12 26.72
N GLU A 212 25.94 -24.81 27.77
CA GLU A 212 25.60 -24.58 29.19
C GLU A 212 24.09 -24.38 29.47
N VAL A 213 23.24 -25.06 28.71
CA VAL A 213 21.77 -24.97 28.83
C VAL A 213 21.28 -25.48 30.19
N ASP A 214 22.06 -26.34 30.84
CA ASP A 214 21.80 -26.93 32.15
C ASP A 214 22.34 -26.11 33.33
N ALA A 215 23.09 -25.02 33.09
CA ALA A 215 23.65 -24.17 34.15
C ALA A 215 22.61 -23.58 35.14
N PRO A 216 21.39 -23.17 34.74
CA PRO A 216 20.41 -22.64 35.68
C PRO A 216 19.55 -23.72 36.36
N LEU A 217 19.79 -25.01 36.08
CA LEU A 217 18.97 -26.12 36.56
C LEU A 217 19.59 -26.78 37.81
N ASP A 218 18.74 -27.28 38.70
CA ASP A 218 19.16 -28.14 39.80
C ASP A 218 19.30 -29.60 39.34
N ASP A 219 19.95 -30.45 40.15
CA ASP A 219 20.26 -31.85 39.78
C ASP A 219 19.02 -32.64 39.34
N ALA A 220 17.86 -32.40 39.96
CA ALA A 220 16.61 -33.08 39.62
C ALA A 220 16.07 -32.63 38.25
N ASN A 221 16.18 -31.34 37.92
CA ASN A 221 15.75 -30.81 36.62
C ASN A 221 16.77 -31.10 35.52
N VAL A 222 18.05 -31.28 35.85
CA VAL A 222 19.08 -31.75 34.91
C VAL A 222 18.82 -33.19 34.48
N ASP A 223 18.39 -34.08 35.39
CA ASP A 223 18.00 -35.44 35.00
C ASP A 223 16.80 -35.42 34.03
N ARG A 224 15.80 -34.56 34.28
CA ARG A 224 14.66 -34.36 33.35
C ARG A 224 15.11 -33.88 31.98
N TYR A 225 16.02 -32.89 31.95
CA TYR A 225 16.60 -32.40 30.71
C TYR A 225 17.34 -33.51 29.94
N CYS A 226 18.12 -34.35 30.62
CA CYS A 226 18.79 -35.50 30.00
C CYS A 226 17.77 -36.50 29.42
N ASN A 227 16.71 -36.83 30.16
CA ASN A 227 15.64 -37.71 29.67
C ASN A 227 14.95 -37.16 28.42
N MET A 228 14.78 -35.84 28.33
CA MET A 228 14.25 -35.18 27.14
C MET A 228 15.21 -35.30 25.94
N LEU A 229 16.52 -35.09 26.14
CA LEU A 229 17.51 -35.28 25.06
C LEU A 229 17.51 -36.73 24.55
N ASP A 230 17.38 -37.71 25.45
CA ASP A 230 17.26 -39.12 25.08
C ASP A 230 16.00 -39.38 24.24
N GLU A 231 14.86 -38.79 24.63
CA GLU A 231 13.62 -38.91 23.88
C GLU A 231 13.72 -38.27 22.49
N MET A 232 14.40 -37.12 22.37
CA MET A 232 14.67 -36.50 21.08
C MET A 232 15.57 -37.37 20.21
N ARG A 233 16.65 -37.93 20.76
CA ARG A 233 17.55 -38.84 20.05
C ARG A 233 16.82 -40.08 19.52
N ARG A 234 15.78 -40.56 20.21
CA ARG A 234 14.95 -41.69 19.72
C ARG A 234 14.03 -41.29 18.57
N ARG A 235 13.60 -40.03 18.53
CA ARG A 235 12.64 -39.53 17.54
C ARG A 235 13.30 -38.98 16.28
N THR A 236 14.53 -38.48 16.38
CA THR A 236 15.24 -37.86 15.26
C THR A 236 16.61 -38.49 15.03
N LEU A 237 17.16 -38.27 13.83
CA LEU A 237 18.54 -38.64 13.50
C LEU A 237 19.54 -37.53 13.86
N THR A 238 19.14 -36.58 14.71
CA THR A 238 19.96 -35.43 15.11
C THR A 238 21.10 -35.89 16.01
N ARG A 239 22.31 -35.39 15.73
CA ARG A 239 23.46 -35.52 16.64
C ARG A 239 23.49 -34.34 17.59
N PHE A 240 23.45 -34.62 18.89
CA PHE A 240 23.54 -33.61 19.94
C PHE A 240 24.98 -33.47 20.42
N ILE A 241 25.43 -32.23 20.55
CA ILE A 241 26.71 -31.85 21.17
C ILE A 241 26.37 -30.93 22.34
N ALA A 242 26.55 -31.41 23.56
CA ALA A 242 26.33 -30.61 24.76
C ALA A 242 27.68 -30.16 25.34
N ILE A 243 27.82 -28.86 25.60
CA ILE A 243 28.92 -28.26 26.33
C ILE A 243 28.38 -27.96 27.73
N THR A 244 28.98 -28.57 28.75
CA THR A 244 28.52 -28.47 30.12
C THR A 244 29.66 -28.76 31.09
N HIS A 245 29.54 -28.23 32.30
CA HIS A 245 30.34 -28.60 33.46
C HIS A 245 29.55 -29.43 34.50
N ASN A 246 28.29 -29.76 34.23
CA ASN A 246 27.42 -30.48 35.16
C ASN A 246 27.73 -32.00 35.15
N PRO A 247 28.11 -32.61 36.29
CA PRO A 247 28.43 -34.03 36.38
C PRO A 247 27.27 -34.95 35.98
N VAL A 248 26.03 -34.57 36.25
CA VAL A 248 24.83 -35.37 35.92
C VAL A 248 24.69 -35.46 34.40
N THR A 249 24.76 -34.32 33.69
CA THR A 249 24.69 -34.30 32.22
C THR A 249 25.85 -35.09 31.61
N MET A 250 27.08 -34.91 32.11
CA MET A 250 28.25 -35.67 31.65
C MET A 250 28.06 -37.18 31.78
N SER A 251 27.45 -37.64 32.88
CA SER A 251 27.23 -39.08 33.14
C SER A 251 26.20 -39.73 32.20
N ARG A 252 25.39 -38.92 31.52
CA ARG A 252 24.31 -39.38 30.63
C ARG A 252 24.67 -39.28 29.14
N MET A 253 25.90 -38.91 28.80
CA MET A 253 26.35 -38.78 27.40
C MET A 253 27.00 -40.07 26.89
N ASP A 254 26.97 -40.31 25.59
CA ASP A 254 27.63 -41.49 24.98
C ASP A 254 29.17 -41.35 24.99
N ARG A 255 29.68 -40.13 24.77
CA ARG A 255 31.13 -39.83 24.67
C ARG A 255 31.45 -38.45 25.21
N LEU A 256 32.54 -38.33 25.95
CA LEU A 256 33.02 -37.07 26.52
C LEU A 256 34.26 -36.58 25.78
N PHE A 257 34.25 -35.29 25.45
CA PHE A 257 35.42 -34.58 24.93
C PHE A 257 35.81 -33.50 25.94
N GLY A 258 36.94 -33.72 26.61
CA GLY A 258 37.55 -32.74 27.51
C GLY A 258 38.46 -31.80 26.74
N VAL A 259 38.43 -30.52 27.09
CA VAL A 259 39.41 -29.53 26.62
C VAL A 259 40.35 -29.24 27.78
N THR A 260 41.65 -29.46 27.57
CA THR A 260 42.71 -29.16 28.55
C THR A 260 43.69 -28.14 27.98
N MET A 261 44.29 -27.32 28.83
CA MET A 261 45.34 -26.37 28.45
C MET A 261 46.64 -26.77 29.13
N SER A 262 47.41 -27.66 28.49
CA SER A 262 48.74 -28.04 28.96
C SER A 262 49.73 -26.88 28.88
N GLU A 263 49.57 -26.01 27.88
CA GLU A 263 50.32 -24.77 27.70
C GLU A 263 49.36 -23.57 27.67
N ARG A 264 49.79 -22.43 28.21
CA ARG A 264 48.94 -21.25 28.30
C ARG A 264 48.58 -20.75 26.91
N GLY A 265 47.28 -20.76 26.58
CA GLY A 265 46.77 -20.29 25.30
C GLY A 265 46.71 -21.36 24.19
N VAL A 266 47.09 -22.62 24.48
CA VAL A 266 46.96 -23.74 23.55
C VAL A 266 46.01 -24.77 24.13
N SER A 267 44.83 -24.89 23.53
CA SER A 267 43.83 -25.89 23.91
C SER A 267 44.13 -27.23 23.23
N GLN A 268 44.14 -28.31 24.00
CA GLN A 268 44.24 -29.69 23.51
C GLN A 268 42.95 -30.43 23.83
N LEU A 269 42.48 -31.22 22.86
CA LEU A 269 41.30 -32.05 23.00
C LEU A 269 41.70 -33.44 23.51
N VAL A 270 41.05 -33.89 24.56
CA VAL A 270 41.13 -35.28 25.05
C VAL A 270 39.73 -35.90 24.94
N SER A 271 39.64 -37.19 24.60
CA SER A 271 38.34 -37.87 24.50
C SER A 271 38.30 -39.11 25.34
N VAL A 272 37.19 -39.33 26.04
CA VAL A 272 36.89 -40.53 26.81
C VAL A 272 35.57 -41.11 26.28
N ASP A 273 35.57 -42.39 25.93
CA ASP A 273 34.36 -43.13 25.57
C ASP A 273 33.79 -43.76 26.85
N LEU A 274 32.60 -43.31 27.26
CA LEU A 274 31.98 -43.76 28.52
C LEU A 274 31.52 -45.21 28.42
N SER A 275 31.06 -45.64 27.24
CA SER A 275 30.62 -47.03 27.00
C SER A 275 31.75 -48.04 27.25
N THR A 276 32.96 -47.72 26.77
CA THR A 276 34.14 -48.57 26.94
C THR A 276 34.71 -48.50 28.36
N ALA A 277 34.54 -47.38 29.05
CA ALA A 277 35.01 -47.20 30.42
C ALA A 277 34.21 -48.05 31.42
N GLU A 278 32.89 -48.17 31.25
CA GLU A 278 32.05 -49.03 32.09
C GLU A 278 32.42 -50.51 31.95
N GLU A 279 32.72 -50.98 30.72
CA GLU A 279 33.14 -52.37 30.46
C GLU A 279 34.50 -52.70 31.12
N LEU A 280 35.44 -51.75 31.14
CA LEU A 280 36.75 -51.91 31.77
C LEU A 280 36.68 -51.97 33.30
N VAL A 281 35.75 -51.22 33.91
CA VAL A 281 35.53 -51.24 35.37
C VAL A 281 34.76 -52.51 35.78
N ALA A 282 33.84 -53.00 34.95
CA ALA A 282 33.11 -54.26 35.21
C ALA A 282 33.98 -55.52 35.02
N ALA A 283 35.10 -55.41 34.31
CA ALA A 283 36.07 -56.48 34.09
C ALA A 283 37.16 -56.57 35.18
N GLN A 284 37.16 -55.65 36.15
CA GLN A 284 38.01 -55.67 37.35
C GLN A 284 37.26 -56.22 38.57
#